data_AF-A0A1G2VVD4-F1
#
_entry.id   AF-A0A1G2VVD4-F1
#
_cell.length_a   1.000
_cell.length_b   1.000
_cell.length_c   1.000
_cell.angle_alpha   90.00
_cell.angle_beta   90.00
_cell.angle_gamma   90.00
#
_symmetry.space_group_name_H-M   'P 1'
#
loop_
_entity.id
_entity.type
_entity.pdbx_description
1 polymer ?
#
loop_
_entity_poly.entity_id
_entity_poly.type
_entity_poly.pdbx_seq_one_letter_code
_entity_poly.pdbx_strand_id
1 'polypeptide(L)'
;MHSILYWINKDDPRGPRPTNPQGDGQFSLWETPVRAWALEHGYTDGNTSIIPTVTDTAHTAPNRPLITFDLPSPNITYSRTSRIAITLRVKSTYPFARAMFFFNNVYLGSSQNAAAPSLSFIPDQIGVAADTNTIRVTVEDTVGNKSEAHMELLLSDR
;
A
#
# COMPACT_ATOMS: atom_id res chain seq x y z
N MET A 1 2.54 -7.62 30.88
CA MET A 1 2.87 -6.75 29.72
C MET A 1 4.35 -6.37 29.78
N HIS A 2 4.99 -6.19 28.62
CA HIS A 2 6.42 -5.83 28.52
C HIS A 2 6.62 -4.71 27.48
N SER A 3 7.72 -3.98 27.61
CA SER A 3 8.20 -3.04 26.60
C SER A 3 8.66 -3.74 25.32
N ILE A 4 8.80 -3.00 24.22
CA ILE A 4 9.20 -3.57 22.92
C ILE A 4 10.59 -4.22 22.95
N LEU A 5 11.50 -3.70 23.79
CA LEU A 5 12.87 -4.20 23.94
C LEU A 5 12.92 -5.60 24.59
N TYR A 6 11.82 -6.05 25.23
CA TYR A 6 11.67 -7.44 25.67
C TYR A 6 11.47 -8.40 24.48
N TRP A 7 10.79 -7.94 23.43
CA TRP A 7 10.35 -8.76 22.31
C TRP A 7 11.28 -8.69 21.10
N ILE A 8 11.96 -7.56 20.91
CA ILE A 8 12.71 -7.27 19.69
C ILE A 8 14.13 -6.83 20.05
N ASN A 9 15.13 -7.48 19.44
CA ASN A 9 16.48 -6.97 19.42
C ASN A 9 16.56 -5.78 18.46
N LYS A 10 16.89 -4.58 18.96
CA LYS A 10 16.96 -3.36 18.13
C LYS A 10 18.01 -3.45 17.01
N ASP A 11 19.08 -4.21 17.23
CA ASP A 11 20.18 -4.35 16.29
C ASP A 11 19.92 -5.48 15.27
N ASP A 12 18.96 -6.37 15.56
CA ASP A 12 18.43 -7.35 14.63
C ASP A 12 16.90 -7.51 14.79
N PRO A 13 16.10 -6.57 14.24
CA PRO A 13 14.66 -6.55 14.45
C PRO A 13 13.90 -7.71 13.81
N ARG A 14 14.53 -8.45 12.88
CA ARG A 14 13.93 -9.63 12.21
C ARG A 14 14.45 -10.94 12.80
N GLY A 15 15.45 -10.87 13.67
CA GLY A 15 16.00 -12.01 14.37
C GLY A 15 15.11 -12.53 15.50
N PRO A 16 15.57 -13.55 16.23
CA PRO A 16 14.88 -14.00 17.44
C PRO A 16 14.86 -12.91 18.51
N ARG A 17 13.86 -12.96 19.40
CA ARG A 17 13.80 -12.08 20.57
C ARG A 17 15.09 -12.18 21.41
N PRO A 18 15.50 -11.12 22.13
CA PRO A 18 16.65 -11.16 23.01
C PRO A 18 16.49 -12.24 24.10
N THR A 19 17.55 -13.01 24.35
CA THR A 19 17.59 -13.94 25.50
C THR A 19 17.88 -13.22 26.82
N ASN A 20 18.55 -12.07 26.75
CA ASN A 20 18.84 -11.18 27.88
C ASN A 20 18.50 -9.71 27.51
N PRO A 21 17.22 -9.31 27.58
CA PRO A 21 16.80 -7.93 27.29
C PRO A 21 17.51 -6.87 28.15
N GLN A 22 17.87 -7.21 29.40
CA GLN A 22 18.58 -6.31 30.32
C GLN A 22 20.01 -5.95 29.85
N GLY A 23 20.55 -6.65 28.85
CA GLY A 23 21.81 -6.28 28.22
C GLY A 23 21.73 -4.95 27.45
N ASP A 24 20.53 -4.51 27.06
CA ASP A 24 20.30 -3.19 26.50
C ASP A 24 20.17 -2.16 27.64
N GLY A 25 21.03 -1.14 27.65
CA GLY A 25 21.02 -0.09 28.68
C GLY A 25 19.71 0.70 28.73
N GLN A 26 18.92 0.72 27.66
CA GLN A 26 17.61 1.36 27.62
C GLN A 26 16.51 0.45 28.17
N PHE A 27 16.72 -0.87 28.30
CA PHE A 27 15.67 -1.80 28.70
C PHE A 27 15.07 -1.43 30.04
N SER A 28 15.87 -1.24 31.09
CA SER A 28 15.34 -0.89 32.42
C SER A 28 14.62 0.45 32.44
N LEU A 29 15.09 1.43 31.66
CA LEU A 29 14.48 2.76 31.57
C LEU A 29 13.09 2.72 30.93
N TRP A 30 12.82 1.74 30.07
CA TRP A 30 11.55 1.58 29.37
C TRP A 30 10.64 0.56 30.05
N GLU A 31 11.21 -0.56 30.50
CA GLU A 31 10.48 -1.67 31.10
C GLU A 31 9.81 -1.23 32.41
N THR A 32 10.54 -0.57 33.31
CA THR A 32 10.00 -0.14 34.61
C THR A 32 8.73 0.72 34.49
N PRO A 33 8.71 1.83 33.71
CA PRO A 33 7.49 2.64 33.58
C PRO A 33 6.37 1.92 32.83
N VAL A 34 6.67 1.09 31.81
CA VAL A 34 5.64 0.30 31.10
C VAL A 34 4.98 -0.71 32.05
N ARG A 35 5.78 -1.37 32.89
CA ARG A 35 5.30 -2.31 33.92
C ARG A 35 4.44 -1.61 34.98
N ALA A 36 4.88 -0.45 35.45
CA ALA A 36 4.15 0.35 36.43
C ALA A 36 2.78 0.79 35.87
N TRP A 37 2.78 1.36 34.66
CA TRP A 37 1.56 1.75 33.96
C TRP A 37 0.61 0.55 33.76
N ALA A 38 1.15 -0.60 33.35
CA ALA A 38 0.36 -1.81 33.14
C ALA A 38 -0.34 -2.27 34.42
N LEU A 39 0.40 -2.28 35.54
CA LEU A 39 -0.13 -2.65 36.85
C LEU A 39 -1.21 -1.68 37.34
N GLU A 40 -1.00 -0.36 37.18
CA GLU A 40 -1.98 0.67 37.54
C GLU A 40 -3.31 0.51 36.79
N HIS A 41 -3.28 -0.05 35.59
CA HIS A 41 -4.46 -0.30 34.74
C HIS A 41 -4.98 -1.74 34.84
N GLY A 42 -4.48 -2.54 35.79
CA GLY A 42 -4.93 -3.91 36.03
C GLY A 42 -4.46 -4.93 34.98
N TYR A 43 -3.49 -4.59 34.13
CA TYR A 43 -2.89 -5.52 33.19
C TYR A 43 -1.86 -6.41 33.89
N THR A 44 -2.23 -7.65 34.17
CA THR A 44 -1.32 -8.66 34.70
C THR A 44 -0.55 -9.39 33.59
N ASP A 45 0.55 -10.03 33.94
CA ASP A 45 1.25 -10.92 33.01
C ASP A 45 0.39 -12.15 32.70
N GLY A 46 0.21 -12.43 31.42
CA GLY A 46 -0.39 -13.68 30.95
C GLY A 46 0.65 -14.78 30.76
N ASN A 47 0.17 -16.01 30.58
CA ASN A 47 1.02 -17.12 30.15
C ASN A 47 1.34 -17.00 28.65
N THR A 48 2.45 -17.58 28.20
CA THR A 48 2.87 -17.65 26.79
C THR A 48 1.83 -18.29 25.87
N SER A 49 0.87 -19.04 26.40
CA SER A 49 -0.24 -19.64 25.65
C SER A 49 -1.17 -18.61 25.00
N ILE A 50 -1.15 -17.34 25.43
CA ILE A 50 -1.99 -16.27 24.84
C ILE A 50 -1.31 -15.55 23.67
N ILE A 51 -0.03 -15.83 23.42
CA ILE A 51 0.72 -15.19 22.33
C ILE A 51 0.16 -15.73 21.01
N PRO A 52 -0.32 -14.86 20.10
CA PRO A 52 -0.83 -15.31 18.80
C PRO A 52 0.24 -16.09 18.04
N THR A 53 -0.11 -17.30 17.62
CA THR A 53 0.74 -18.16 16.78
C THR A 53 0.33 -18.14 15.31
N VAL A 54 -0.83 -17.56 15.01
CA VAL A 54 -1.35 -17.42 13.67
C VAL A 54 -0.65 -16.26 12.96
N THR A 55 -0.32 -16.47 11.70
CA THR A 55 0.22 -15.43 10.83
C THR A 55 -0.92 -14.76 10.07
N ASP A 56 -0.67 -13.52 9.63
CA ASP A 56 -1.55 -12.83 8.71
C ASP A 56 -1.49 -13.50 7.34
N THR A 57 -2.61 -14.10 6.94
CA THR A 57 -2.78 -14.75 5.63
C THR A 57 -3.48 -13.84 4.62
N ALA A 58 -4.02 -12.69 5.05
CA ALA A 58 -4.74 -11.76 4.20
C ALA A 58 -3.80 -10.84 3.42
N HIS A 59 -2.73 -10.35 4.05
CA HIS A 59 -1.79 -9.40 3.45
C HIS A 59 -0.56 -10.07 2.84
N THR A 60 -0.78 -11.03 1.95
CA THR A 60 0.29 -11.77 1.26
C THR A 60 0.48 -11.29 -0.18
N ALA A 61 1.66 -11.52 -0.77
CA ALA A 61 1.92 -11.13 -2.16
C ALA A 61 0.88 -11.69 -3.17
N PRO A 62 0.43 -12.96 -3.07
CA PRO A 62 -0.62 -13.50 -3.94
C PRO A 62 -2.00 -12.83 -3.79
N ASN A 63 -2.29 -12.18 -2.66
CA ASN A 63 -3.57 -11.52 -2.42
C ASN A 63 -3.61 -10.09 -2.93
N ARG A 64 -2.49 -9.56 -3.44
CA ARG A 64 -2.46 -8.22 -4.02
C ARG A 64 -3.26 -8.16 -5.32
N PRO A 65 -4.04 -7.09 -5.57
CA PRO A 65 -4.77 -6.94 -6.82
C PRO A 65 -3.86 -7.00 -8.03
N LEU A 66 -4.27 -7.69 -9.09
CA LEU A 66 -3.60 -7.67 -10.39
C LEU A 66 -4.29 -6.64 -11.28
N ILE A 67 -3.51 -5.72 -11.86
CA ILE A 67 -4.00 -4.62 -12.69
C ILE A 67 -3.57 -4.88 -14.14
N THR A 68 -4.51 -4.80 -15.07
CA THR A 68 -4.26 -4.81 -16.51
C THR A 68 -4.91 -3.59 -17.15
N PHE A 69 -4.18 -2.88 -18.01
CA PHE A 69 -4.74 -1.79 -18.80
C PHE A 69 -5.46 -2.37 -20.02
N ASP A 70 -6.74 -2.03 -20.18
CA ASP A 70 -7.50 -2.29 -21.41
C ASP A 70 -7.39 -1.09 -22.36
N LEU A 71 -7.39 0.14 -21.81
CA LEU A 71 -7.06 1.38 -22.51
C LEU A 71 -6.22 2.31 -21.61
N PRO A 72 -5.38 3.17 -22.20
CA PRO A 72 -5.07 3.27 -23.63
C PRO A 72 -4.26 2.07 -24.16
N SER A 73 -4.20 1.91 -25.48
CA SER A 73 -3.38 0.87 -26.10
C SER A 73 -1.91 1.31 -26.11
N PRO A 74 -0.97 0.41 -25.77
CA PRO A 74 0.45 0.75 -25.76
C PRO A 74 0.95 1.07 -27.18
N ASN A 75 1.99 1.90 -27.27
CA ASN A 75 2.66 2.29 -28.52
C ASN A 75 1.78 3.02 -29.56
N ILE A 76 0.64 3.58 -29.12
CA ILE A 76 -0.18 4.48 -29.93
C ILE A 76 0.06 5.91 -29.47
N THR A 77 0.18 6.84 -30.42
CA THR A 77 0.24 8.27 -30.14
C THR A 77 -1.18 8.84 -30.03
N TYR A 78 -1.47 9.51 -28.92
CA TYR A 78 -2.74 10.16 -28.67
C TYR A 78 -2.64 11.68 -28.83
N SER A 79 -3.75 12.31 -29.20
CA SER A 79 -3.83 13.77 -29.29
C SER A 79 -3.86 14.41 -27.90
N ARG A 80 -3.10 15.49 -27.72
CA ARG A 80 -3.00 16.27 -26.48
C ARG A 80 -4.29 16.99 -26.08
N THR A 81 -5.11 17.33 -27.07
CA THR A 81 -6.38 18.06 -26.90
C THR A 81 -7.60 17.13 -26.85
N SER A 82 -7.41 15.85 -27.20
CA SER A 82 -8.48 14.87 -27.20
C SER A 82 -8.65 14.22 -25.83
N ARG A 83 -9.89 13.82 -25.53
CA ARG A 83 -10.18 13.07 -24.30
C ARG A 83 -9.66 11.64 -24.43
N ILE A 84 -8.77 11.26 -23.52
CA ILE A 84 -8.20 9.91 -23.42
C ILE A 84 -8.89 9.19 -22.27
N ALA A 85 -9.37 7.98 -22.54
CA ALA A 85 -9.94 7.09 -21.53
C ALA A 85 -8.86 6.14 -21.00
N ILE A 86 -8.85 5.97 -19.68
CA ILE A 86 -8.10 4.94 -18.98
C ILE A 86 -9.12 3.92 -18.50
N THR A 87 -9.04 2.69 -18.97
CA THR A 87 -9.90 1.59 -18.54
C THR A 87 -9.04 0.41 -18.10
N LEU A 88 -9.46 -0.22 -17.01
CA LEU A 88 -8.68 -1.27 -16.36
C LEU A 88 -9.50 -2.53 -16.21
N ARG A 89 -8.80 -3.65 -16.23
CA ARG A 89 -9.27 -4.92 -15.68
C ARG A 89 -8.50 -5.20 -14.40
N VAL A 90 -9.24 -5.47 -13.33
CA VAL A 90 -8.67 -5.80 -12.02
C VAL A 90 -9.10 -7.20 -11.62
N LYS A 91 -8.13 -8.03 -11.24
CA LYS A 91 -8.38 -9.32 -10.57
C LYS A 91 -7.89 -9.22 -9.13
N SER A 92 -8.76 -9.46 -8.16
CA SER A 92 -8.43 -9.36 -6.74
C SER A 92 -9.04 -10.52 -5.97
N THR A 93 -8.33 -10.99 -4.93
CA THR A 93 -8.85 -12.01 -4.00
C THR A 93 -9.93 -11.43 -3.09
N TYR A 94 -9.72 -10.21 -2.61
CA TYR A 94 -10.70 -9.47 -1.80
C TYR A 94 -11.47 -8.45 -2.63
N PRO A 95 -12.67 -8.03 -2.19
CA PRO A 95 -13.47 -7.06 -2.92
C PRO A 95 -12.69 -5.79 -3.26
N PHE A 96 -12.85 -5.31 -4.49
CA PHE A 96 -12.27 -4.06 -4.94
C PHE A 96 -12.82 -2.88 -4.12
N ALA A 97 -11.95 -2.00 -3.64
CA ALA A 97 -12.36 -0.78 -2.95
C ALA A 97 -12.27 0.45 -3.86
N ARG A 98 -11.11 0.67 -4.51
CA ARG A 98 -10.90 1.81 -5.41
C ARG A 98 -9.71 1.65 -6.33
N ALA A 99 -9.75 2.35 -7.46
CA ALA A 99 -8.63 2.63 -8.34
C ALA A 99 -8.35 4.15 -8.33
N MET A 100 -7.10 4.54 -8.14
CA MET A 100 -6.63 5.93 -8.16
C MET A 100 -5.77 6.14 -9.40
N PHE A 101 -6.08 7.16 -10.19
CA PHE A 101 -5.46 7.42 -11.48
C PHE A 101 -4.57 8.65 -11.41
N PHE A 102 -3.40 8.56 -12.04
CA PHE A 102 -2.42 9.63 -12.06
C PHE A 102 -1.83 9.77 -13.47
N PHE A 103 -1.48 11.01 -13.84
CA PHE A 103 -0.78 11.37 -15.06
C PHE A 103 0.43 12.25 -14.71
N ASN A 104 1.65 11.81 -15.04
CA ASN A 104 2.90 12.48 -14.66
C ASN A 104 2.92 12.91 -13.18
N ASN A 105 2.55 11.98 -12.30
CA ASN A 105 2.43 12.18 -10.85
C ASN A 105 1.27 13.10 -10.39
N VAL A 106 0.55 13.74 -11.30
CA VAL A 106 -0.66 14.52 -10.99
C VAL A 106 -1.83 13.57 -10.78
N TYR A 107 -2.54 13.71 -9.65
CA TYR A 107 -3.74 12.94 -9.36
C TYR A 107 -4.90 13.42 -10.25
N LEU A 108 -5.48 12.50 -11.02
CA LEU A 108 -6.61 12.80 -11.90
C LEU A 108 -7.96 12.52 -11.22
N GLY A 109 -8.01 11.52 -10.35
CA GLY A 109 -9.25 11.08 -9.72
C GLY A 109 -9.24 9.61 -9.33
N SER A 110 -10.39 9.11 -8.89
CA SER A 110 -10.56 7.71 -8.48
C SER A 110 -11.87 7.13 -8.99
N SER A 111 -11.90 5.81 -9.16
CA SER A 111 -13.09 5.04 -9.49
C SER A 111 -13.36 3.98 -8.41
N GLN A 112 -14.63 3.86 -8.00
CA GLN A 112 -15.13 2.80 -7.13
C GLN A 112 -15.92 1.73 -7.92
N ASN A 113 -16.01 1.87 -9.26
CA ASN A 113 -16.70 0.89 -10.10
C ASN A 113 -15.84 -0.36 -10.29
N ALA A 114 -16.11 -1.41 -9.52
CA ALA A 114 -15.35 -2.66 -9.56
C ALA A 114 -15.42 -3.41 -10.90
N ALA A 115 -16.52 -3.28 -11.66
CA ALA A 115 -16.72 -4.04 -12.90
C ALA A 115 -15.87 -3.49 -14.06
N ALA A 116 -15.69 -2.17 -14.10
CA ALA A 116 -14.88 -1.48 -15.11
C ALA A 116 -14.31 -0.17 -14.55
N PRO A 117 -13.26 -0.24 -13.71
CA PRO A 117 -12.61 0.95 -13.18
C PRO A 117 -12.09 1.80 -14.33
N SER A 118 -12.52 3.06 -14.36
CA SER A 118 -12.24 3.94 -15.48
C SER A 118 -12.24 5.41 -15.07
N LEU A 119 -11.49 6.19 -15.85
CA LEU A 119 -11.44 7.65 -15.79
C LEU A 119 -11.09 8.17 -17.19
N SER A 120 -11.52 9.37 -17.53
CA SER A 120 -11.04 10.06 -18.73
C SER A 120 -10.51 11.44 -18.39
N PHE A 121 -9.51 11.89 -19.13
CA PHE A 121 -8.89 13.20 -18.97
C PHE A 121 -8.49 13.77 -20.34
N ILE A 122 -8.18 15.06 -20.39
CA ILE A 122 -7.59 15.72 -21.55
C ILE A 122 -6.19 16.18 -21.12
N PRO A 123 -5.10 15.69 -21.74
CA PRO A 123 -3.73 15.98 -21.31
C PRO A 123 -3.44 17.47 -21.09
N ASP A 124 -3.83 18.33 -22.05
CA ASP A 124 -3.56 19.78 -21.97
C ASP A 124 -4.29 20.50 -20.82
N GLN A 125 -5.33 19.89 -20.25
CA GLN A 125 -6.04 20.47 -19.10
C GLN A 125 -5.34 20.17 -17.77
N ILE A 126 -4.41 19.21 -17.75
CA ILE A 126 -3.72 18.76 -16.52
C ILE A 126 -2.39 19.51 -16.31
N GLY A 127 -1.78 20.02 -17.38
CA GLY A 127 -0.53 20.80 -17.33
C GLY A 127 0.44 20.44 -18.45
N VAL A 128 1.75 20.64 -18.20
CA VAL A 128 2.78 20.35 -19.21
C VAL A 128 2.86 18.85 -19.46
N ALA A 129 2.32 18.43 -20.60
CA ALA A 129 2.52 17.09 -21.13
C ALA A 129 3.78 17.09 -22.02
N ALA A 130 4.69 16.14 -21.80
CA ALA A 130 5.79 15.88 -22.73
C ALA A 130 5.28 15.02 -23.89
N ASP A 131 6.12 14.69 -24.86
CA ASP A 131 5.72 13.73 -25.90
C ASP A 131 5.62 12.30 -25.34
N THR A 132 6.37 12.01 -24.28
CA THR A 132 6.32 10.77 -23.52
C THR A 132 5.89 11.05 -22.09
N ASN A 133 4.83 10.39 -21.62
CA ASN A 133 4.22 10.61 -20.31
C ASN A 133 3.96 9.29 -19.63
N THR A 134 3.62 9.33 -18.33
CA THR A 134 3.28 8.14 -17.56
C THR A 134 1.87 8.22 -17.01
N ILE A 135 1.06 7.20 -17.31
CA ILE A 135 -0.15 6.88 -16.57
C ILE A 135 0.23 5.92 -15.45
N ARG A 136 -0.15 6.25 -14.23
CA ARG A 136 0.01 5.39 -13.06
C ARG A 136 -1.34 5.13 -12.43
N VAL A 137 -1.60 3.88 -12.06
CA VAL A 137 -2.81 3.50 -11.34
C VAL A 137 -2.44 2.72 -10.09
N THR A 138 -2.99 3.15 -8.96
CA THR A 138 -2.96 2.37 -7.71
C THR A 138 -4.33 1.77 -7.46
N VAL A 139 -4.40 0.45 -7.24
CA VAL A 139 -5.63 -0.26 -6.87
C VAL A 139 -5.52 -0.75 -5.44
N GLU A 140 -6.60 -0.60 -4.69
CA GLU A 140 -6.76 -1.02 -3.30
C GLU A 140 -8.01 -1.89 -3.17
N ASP A 141 -7.91 -2.98 -2.39
CA ASP A 141 -9.05 -3.81 -1.99
C ASP A 141 -9.60 -3.43 -0.61
N THR A 142 -10.69 -4.04 -0.17
CA THR A 142 -11.37 -3.70 1.08
C THR A 142 -10.61 -4.10 2.34
N VAL A 143 -9.59 -4.95 2.24
CA VAL A 143 -8.74 -5.30 3.39
C VAL A 143 -7.44 -4.51 3.41
N GLY A 144 -7.15 -3.72 2.36
CA GLY A 144 -6.02 -2.82 2.29
C GLY A 144 -4.83 -3.34 1.47
N ASN A 145 -4.97 -4.47 0.75
CA ASN A 145 -3.94 -4.86 -0.21
C ASN A 145 -3.89 -3.85 -1.36
N LYS A 146 -2.66 -3.54 -1.78
CA LYS A 146 -2.40 -2.54 -2.80
C LYS A 146 -1.48 -3.06 -3.88
N SER A 147 -1.77 -2.64 -5.10
CA SER A 147 -0.90 -2.80 -6.27
C SER A 147 -0.84 -1.52 -7.07
N GLU A 148 0.24 -1.38 -7.81
CA GLU A 148 0.47 -0.26 -8.70
C GLU A 148 0.86 -0.77 -10.08
N ALA A 149 0.35 -0.12 -11.12
CA ALA A 149 0.73 -0.38 -12.50
C ALA A 149 0.99 0.94 -13.21
N HIS A 150 1.93 0.90 -14.16
CA HIS A 150 2.36 2.04 -14.95
C HIS A 150 2.24 1.72 -16.43
N MET A 151 1.94 2.73 -17.22
CA MET A 151 1.89 2.67 -18.66
C MET A 151 2.49 3.95 -19.24
N GLU A 152 3.33 3.80 -20.25
CA GLU A 152 3.79 4.92 -21.05
C GLU A 152 2.68 5.40 -22.00
N LEU A 153 2.48 6.71 -22.07
CA LEU A 153 1.55 7.38 -22.97
C LEU A 153 2.30 8.33 -23.90
N LEU A 154 2.23 8.04 -25.19
CA LEU A 154 2.79 8.90 -26.23
C LEU A 154 1.75 9.94 -26.66
N LEU A 155 2.16 11.20 -26.71
CA LEU A 155 1.31 12.32 -27.07
C LEU A 155 1.86 13.12 -28.26
N SER A 156 0.98 13.72 -29.05
CA SER A 156 1.33 14.62 -30.15
C SER A 156 0.25 15.67 -30.39
N ASP A 157 0.64 16.81 -30.97
CA ASP A 157 -0.25 17.90 -31.39
C ASP A 157 -0.92 17.67 -32.75
N ARG A 158 -0.61 16.55 -33.43
CA ARG A 158 -1.15 16.23 -34.77
C ARG A 158 -2.64 15.93 -34.78
#